data_AF-A0A117NDD9-F1
#
_entry.id   AF-A0A117NDD9-F1
#
_cell.length_a   1.000
_cell.length_b   1.000
_cell.length_c   1.000
_cell.angle_alpha   90.00
_cell.angle_beta   90.00
_cell.angle_gamma   90.00
#
_symmetry.space_group_name_H-M   'P 1'
#
loop_
_entity.id
_entity.type
_entity.pdbx_description
1 polymer ?
#
loop_
_entity_poly.entity_id
_entity_poly.type
_entity_poly.pdbx_seq_one_letter_code
_entity_poly.pdbx_strand_id
1 'polypeptide(L)'
;METLAPCSQVAVNDLETAQSPARFSPDFIDRLLSRCETRMGEMEDFPDMSPDLRLIHMQNVDLLVRTVTGECRHRDQIRRVQRILAFCAEHANWLQPTSGAQGAA
;
A
#
# COMPACT_ATOMS: atom_id res chain seq x y z
N MET A 1 -4.56 16.91 -29.29
CA MET A 1 -3.44 16.10 -28.80
C MET A 1 -3.12 16.65 -27.42
N GLU A 2 -3.79 16.11 -26.40
CA GLU A 2 -3.68 16.61 -25.02
C GLU A 2 -2.46 15.97 -24.36
N THR A 3 -1.50 16.82 -24.01
CA THR A 3 -0.28 16.45 -23.32
C THR A 3 -0.63 16.05 -21.89
N LEU A 4 -0.54 14.76 -21.58
CA LEU A 4 -0.68 14.24 -20.21
C LEU A 4 0.44 14.84 -19.36
N ALA A 5 0.07 15.71 -18.41
CA ALA A 5 0.98 16.25 -17.42
C ALA A 5 1.59 15.11 -16.57
N PRO A 6 2.87 15.20 -16.21
CA PRO A 6 3.56 14.13 -15.48
C PRO A 6 2.91 13.95 -14.11
N CYS A 7 2.55 12.70 -13.79
CA CYS A 7 2.06 12.29 -12.48
C CYS A 7 2.96 12.87 -11.39
N SER A 8 2.33 13.70 -10.55
CA SER A 8 2.91 14.48 -9.48
C SER A 8 3.89 13.66 -8.64
N GLN A 9 5.18 13.91 -8.82
CA GLN A 9 6.22 13.54 -7.88
C GLN A 9 6.01 14.43 -6.65
N VAL A 10 5.18 13.97 -5.72
CA VAL A 10 5.05 14.61 -4.41
C VAL A 10 6.39 14.42 -3.71
N ALA A 11 7.22 15.47 -3.75
CA ALA A 11 8.48 15.51 -3.06
C ALA A 11 8.21 15.37 -1.55
N VAL A 12 8.94 14.47 -0.90
CA VAL A 12 8.81 14.15 0.53
C VAL A 12 8.92 15.40 1.42
N ASN A 13 9.58 16.46 0.93
CA ASN A 13 9.71 17.74 1.61
C ASN A 13 8.41 18.57 1.70
N ASP A 14 7.44 18.37 0.79
CA ASP A 14 6.15 19.07 0.84
C ASP A 14 5.19 18.46 1.88
N LEU A 15 5.48 17.24 2.36
CA LEU A 15 4.67 16.57 3.37
C LEU A 15 4.87 17.18 4.77
N GLU A 16 6.05 17.77 5.05
CA GLU A 16 6.36 18.38 6.34
C GLU A 16 5.69 19.76 6.52
N THR A 17 5.46 20.50 5.43
CA THR A 17 4.96 21.88 5.45
C THR A 17 3.45 21.99 5.27
N ALA A 18 2.81 21.01 4.62
CA ALA A 18 1.36 20.96 4.45
C ALA A 18 0.67 20.27 5.64
N GLN A 19 0.74 20.85 6.85
CA GLN A 19 0.04 20.33 8.01
C GLN A 19 -1.47 20.62 7.92
N SER A 20 -2.17 19.84 7.08
CA SER A 20 -3.59 19.63 7.26
C SER A 20 -3.81 18.96 8.64
N PRO A 21 -4.85 19.36 9.40
CA PRO A 21 -5.17 18.71 10.67
C PRO A 21 -5.31 17.21 10.44
N ALA A 22 -4.59 16.42 11.25
CA ALA A 22 -4.59 14.97 11.14
C ALA A 22 -6.03 14.47 11.29
N ARG A 23 -6.52 13.75 10.27
CA ARG A 23 -7.89 13.23 10.25
C ARG A 23 -8.04 12.01 11.14
N PHE A 24 -6.93 11.32 11.40
CA PHE A 24 -6.87 10.10 12.19
C PHE A 24 -6.01 10.26 13.43
N SER A 25 -6.38 9.57 14.50
CA SER A 25 -5.52 9.47 15.68
C SER A 25 -4.27 8.63 15.39
N PRO A 26 -3.14 8.91 16.07
CA PRO A 26 -1.93 8.09 15.94
C PRO A 26 -2.19 6.59 16.19
N ASP A 27 -2.99 6.25 17.20
CA ASP A 27 -3.37 4.87 17.51
C ASP A 27 -4.12 4.19 16.37
N PHE A 28 -4.98 4.92 15.66
CA PHE A 28 -5.71 4.39 14.52
C PHE A 28 -4.76 4.11 13.36
N ILE A 29 -3.85 5.04 13.08
CA ILE A 29 -2.80 4.87 12.07
C ILE A 29 -1.96 3.63 12.40
N ASP A 30 -1.52 3.47 13.65
CA ASP A 30 -0.71 2.33 14.06
C ASP A 30 -1.43 1.00 13.89
N ARG A 31 -2.74 0.93 14.18
CA ARG A 31 -3.55 -0.28 13.90
C ARG A 31 -3.63 -0.61 12.42
N LEU A 32 -3.76 0.40 11.55
CA LEU A 32 -3.79 0.18 10.11
C LEU A 32 -2.42 -0.30 9.58
N LEU A 33 -1.33 0.29 10.08
CA LEU A 33 0.03 -0.15 9.74
C LEU A 33 0.30 -1.58 10.21
N SER A 34 -0.09 -1.92 11.44
CA SER A 34 0.06 -3.30 11.95
C SER A 34 -0.74 -4.30 11.12
N ARG A 35 -1.95 -3.93 10.67
CA ARG A 35 -2.74 -4.78 9.76
C ARG A 35 -2.07 -4.98 8.40
N CYS A 36 -1.39 -3.96 7.87
CA CYS A 36 -0.61 -4.11 6.64
C CYS A 36 0.55 -5.09 6.85
N GLU A 37 1.32 -4.91 7.93
CA GLU A 37 2.47 -5.75 8.25
C GLU A 37 2.06 -7.21 8.50
N THR A 38 0.95 -7.46 9.20
CA THR A 38 0.42 -8.83 9.38
C THR A 38 0.11 -9.49 8.04
N ARG A 39 -0.55 -8.78 7.12
CA ARG A 39 -0.90 -9.34 5.79
C ARG A 39 0.32 -9.56 4.90
N MET A 40 1.33 -8.69 5.00
CA MET A 40 2.61 -8.90 4.33
C MET A 40 3.27 -10.19 4.84
N GLY A 41 3.33 -10.35 6.17
CA GLY A 41 3.83 -11.59 6.79
C GLY A 41 3.05 -12.82 6.35
N GLU A 42 1.71 -12.77 6.33
CA GLU A 42 0.88 -13.87 5.82
C GLU A 42 1.22 -14.24 4.35
N MET A 43 1.46 -13.25 3.48
CA MET A 43 1.84 -13.54 2.09
C MET A 43 3.26 -14.10 1.94
N GLU A 44 4.19 -13.71 2.81
CA GLU A 44 5.57 -14.20 2.83
C GLU A 44 5.68 -15.60 3.45
N ASP A 45 4.94 -15.85 4.54
CA ASP A 45 4.97 -17.10 5.31
C ASP A 45 4.19 -18.24 4.63
N PHE A 46 3.22 -17.93 3.77
CA PHE A 46 2.39 -18.91 3.06
C PHE A 46 2.61 -18.85 1.54
N PRO A 47 3.71 -19.42 1.00
CA PRO A 47 4.00 -19.38 -0.44
C PRO A 47 2.93 -20.09 -1.29
N ASP A 48 2.23 -21.06 -0.71
CA ASP A 48 1.14 -21.82 -1.34
C ASP A 48 -0.21 -21.08 -1.32
N MET A 49 -0.24 -19.84 -0.82
CA MET A 49 -1.44 -19.00 -0.85
C MET A 49 -1.96 -18.85 -2.28
N SER A 50 -3.28 -19.05 -2.46
CA SER A 50 -3.90 -18.94 -3.77
C SER A 50 -3.72 -17.55 -4.37
N PRO A 51 -3.59 -17.43 -5.72
CA PRO A 51 -3.43 -16.14 -6.37
C PRO A 51 -4.55 -15.15 -6.03
N ASP A 52 -5.80 -15.61 -5.90
CA ASP A 52 -6.95 -14.77 -5.56
C ASP A 52 -6.84 -14.23 -4.13
N LEU A 53 -6.47 -15.06 -3.16
CA LEU A 53 -6.31 -14.63 -1.77
C LEU A 53 -5.13 -13.64 -1.63
N ARG A 54 -4.03 -13.91 -2.35
CA ARG A 54 -2.88 -13.01 -2.41
C ARG A 54 -3.25 -11.66 -3.02
N LEU A 55 -4.01 -11.65 -4.11
CA LEU A 55 -4.53 -10.43 -4.72
C LEU A 55 -5.40 -9.64 -3.72
N ILE A 56 -6.31 -10.31 -3.01
CA ILE A 56 -7.15 -9.69 -1.99
C ILE A 56 -6.28 -9.06 -0.88
N HIS A 57 -5.26 -9.76 -0.39
CA HIS A 57 -4.35 -9.22 0.62
C HIS A 57 -3.55 -8.03 0.09
N MET A 58 -3.01 -8.10 -1.12
CA MET A 58 -2.30 -6.99 -1.76
C MET A 58 -3.18 -5.75 -1.94
N GLN A 59 -4.40 -5.91 -2.44
CA GLN A 59 -5.36 -4.80 -2.58
C GLN A 59 -5.71 -4.18 -1.22
N ASN A 60 -5.84 -5.02 -0.20
CA ASN A 60 -6.07 -4.57 1.17
C ASN A 60 -4.89 -3.75 1.71
N VAL A 61 -3.66 -4.21 1.49
CA VAL A 61 -2.44 -3.48 1.91
C VAL A 61 -2.34 -2.15 1.16
N ASP A 62 -2.49 -2.15 -0.16
CA ASP A 62 -2.41 -0.94 -1.00
C ASP A 62 -3.47 0.12 -0.60
N LEU A 63 -4.71 -0.30 -0.36
CA LEU A 63 -5.77 0.60 0.10
C LEU A 63 -5.45 1.22 1.47
N LEU A 64 -5.03 0.39 2.44
CA LEU A 64 -4.75 0.84 3.79
C LEU A 64 -3.53 1.78 3.85
N VAL A 65 -2.44 1.44 3.15
CA VAL A 65 -1.22 2.27 3.15
C VAL A 65 -1.46 3.63 2.49
N ARG A 66 -2.22 3.68 1.38
CA ARG A 66 -2.62 4.94 0.75
C ARG A 66 -3.48 5.81 1.66
N THR A 67 -4.33 5.18 2.48
CA THR A 67 -5.19 5.90 3.45
C THR A 67 -4.37 6.62 4.52
N VAL A 68 -3.26 6.03 4.98
CA VAL A 68 -2.47 6.58 6.09
C VAL A 68 -1.23 7.37 5.68
N THR A 69 -0.76 7.26 4.43
CA THR A 69 0.49 7.90 3.97
C THR A 69 0.50 9.42 4.17
N GLY A 70 -0.63 10.11 3.92
CA GLY A 70 -0.75 11.56 4.16
C GLY A 70 -1.01 11.96 5.60
N GLU A 71 -1.23 10.99 6.49
CA GLU A 71 -1.70 11.18 7.86
C GLU A 71 -0.59 10.87 8.88
N CYS A 72 0.47 10.14 8.49
CA CYS A 72 1.61 9.87 9.35
C CYS A 72 2.34 11.16 9.73
N ARG A 73 2.66 11.30 11.02
CA ARG A 73 3.40 12.45 11.59
C ARG A 73 4.63 12.03 12.38
N HIS A 74 4.69 10.76 12.79
CA HIS A 74 5.80 10.22 13.55
C HIS A 74 6.80 9.51 12.66
N ARG A 75 8.09 9.67 12.94
CA ARG A 75 9.19 9.06 12.16
C ARG A 75 9.03 7.55 12.01
N ASP A 76 8.55 6.87 13.06
CA ASP A 76 8.36 5.42 13.02
C ASP A 76 7.20 5.03 12.11
N GLN A 77 6.09 5.76 12.12
CA GLN A 77 4.99 5.56 11.19
C GLN A 77 5.42 5.78 9.74
N ILE A 78 6.19 6.84 9.48
CA ILE A 78 6.73 7.14 8.14
C ILE A 78 7.62 5.98 7.67
N ARG A 79 8.50 5.47 8.53
CA ARG A 79 9.35 4.30 8.20
C ARG A 79 8.53 3.04 7.92
N ARG A 80 7.46 2.79 8.67
CA ARG A 80 6.54 1.67 8.44
C ARG A 80 5.84 1.81 7.09
N VAL A 81 5.29 2.98 6.78
CA VAL A 81 4.67 3.28 5.47
C VAL A 81 5.67 3.04 4.33
N GLN A 82 6.90 3.54 4.45
CA GLN A 82 7.93 3.35 3.43
C GLN A 82 8.22 1.87 3.17
N ARG A 83 8.31 1.04 4.21
CA ARG A 83 8.49 -0.41 4.08
C ARG A 83 7.31 -1.08 3.38
N ILE A 84 6.09 -0.71 3.77
CA ILE A 84 4.87 -1.25 3.15
C ILE A 84 4.78 -0.83 1.67
N LEU A 85 5.07 0.43 1.34
CA LEU A 85 5.09 0.90 -0.04
C LEU A 85 6.17 0.21 -0.88
N ALA A 86 7.34 -0.04 -0.31
CA ALA A 86 8.40 -0.79 -0.98
C ALA A 86 7.95 -2.24 -1.28
N PHE A 87 7.32 -2.91 -0.32
CA PHE A 87 6.73 -4.22 -0.52
C PHE A 87 5.67 -4.21 -1.63
N CYS A 88 4.77 -3.21 -1.65
CA CYS A 88 3.78 -3.07 -2.71
C CYS A 88 4.42 -2.87 -4.09
N ALA A 89 5.52 -2.11 -4.18
CA ALA A 89 6.24 -1.88 -5.43
C ALA A 89 6.97 -3.14 -5.92
N GLU A 90 7.61 -3.89 -5.02
CA GLU A 90 8.29 -5.15 -5.33
C GLU A 90 7.31 -6.21 -5.86
N HIS A 91 6.08 -6.22 -5.32
CA HIS A 91 5.05 -7.19 -5.63
C HIS A 91 3.92 -6.63 -6.51
N ALA A 92 4.20 -5.58 -7.29
CA ALA A 92 3.19 -4.91 -8.12
C ALA A 92 2.54 -5.86 -9.16
N ASN A 93 3.26 -6.91 -9.57
CA ASN A 93 2.74 -7.94 -10.47
C ASN A 93 1.63 -8.79 -9.85
N TRP A 94 1.54 -8.87 -8.51
CA TRP A 94 0.47 -9.61 -7.82
C TRP A 94 -0.88 -8.90 -7.87
N LEU A 95 -0.90 -7.61 -8.20
CA LEU A 95 -2.14 -6.84 -8.39
C LEU A 95 -2.78 -7.06 -9.78
N GLN A 96 -2.08 -7.76 -10.68
CA GLN A 96 -2.62 -8.08 -11.99
C GLN A 96 -3.61 -9.24 -11.85
N PRO A 97 -4.86 -9.12 -12.33
CA PRO A 97 -5.73 -10.28 -12.42
C PRO A 97 -5.04 -11.33 -13.29
N THR A 98 -5.00 -12.57 -12.81
CA THR A 98 -4.49 -13.71 -13.57
C THR A 98 -5.27 -13.79 -14.87
N SER A 99 -4.62 -13.42 -15.97
CA SER A 99 -5.14 -13.60 -17.32
C SER A 99 -5.06 -15.10 -17.64
N GLY A 100 -6.01 -15.87 -17.11
CA GLY A 100 -5.86 -17.33 -17.04
C GLY A 100 -7.11 -18.11 -16.69
N ALA A 101 -8.27 -17.67 -17.19
CA ALA A 101 -9.40 -18.55 -17.46
C ALA A 101 -9.85 -18.33 -18.92
N GLN A 102 -8.93 -18.52 -19.87
CA GLN A 102 -9.33 -18.79 -21.24
C GLN A 102 -9.87 -20.22 -21.29
N GLY A 103 -11.00 -20.37 -21.98
CA GLY A 103 -11.88 -21.52 -21.96
C GLY A 103 -11.21 -22.89 -22.03
N ALA A 104 -11.65 -23.79 -21.17
CA ALA A 104 -11.67 -25.21 -21.49
C ALA A 104 -12.98 -25.48 -22.22
N ALA A 105 -12.83 -25.96 -23.46
CA ALA A 105 -13.86 -26.35 -24.40
C ALA A 105 -14.65 -27.59 -23.96
#